data_AF-A0A0G1U9S2-F1
#
_entry.id   AF-A0A0G1U9S2-F1
#
_cell.length_a   1.000
_cell.length_b   1.000
_cell.length_c   1.000
_cell.angle_alpha   90.00
_cell.angle_beta   90.00
_cell.angle_gamma   90.00
#
_symmetry.space_group_name_H-M   'P 1'
#
loop_
_entity.id
_entity.type
_entity.pdbx_description
1 polymer ?
#
loop_
_entity_poly.entity_id
_entity_poly.type
_entity_poly.pdbx_seq_one_letter_code
_entity_poly.pdbx_strand_id
1 'polypeptide(L)'
;MTWKQKTRKFLENRRSILEKQIARTTQIHQQSPSRMEARYDSSRAEYQYLITSLESELKIVRQQLITLKKKGEDQSLWQPKRALINNKFCRILLVPDGFGGPVINGVRLVSDKSPVGLTILKKSPGLVQVTKTSTLSPAALNTPSN
;
A
#
# COMPACT_ATOMS: atom_id res chain seq x y z
N MET A 1 12.06 -1.24 -20.49
CA MET A 1 10.99 -0.62 -19.68
C MET A 1 11.49 -0.38 -18.25
N THR A 2 11.55 0.87 -17.79
CA THR A 2 12.07 1.23 -16.46
C THR A 2 11.12 0.82 -15.33
N TRP A 3 11.61 0.70 -14.09
CA TRP A 3 10.75 0.38 -12.93
C TRP A 3 9.66 1.42 -12.70
N LYS A 4 9.95 2.69 -12.99
CA LYS A 4 8.96 3.78 -13.00
C LYS A 4 7.84 3.52 -13.99
N GLN A 5 8.16 3.11 -15.22
CA GLN A 5 7.19 2.75 -16.26
C GLN A 5 6.38 1.49 -15.91
N LYS A 6 6.99 0.52 -15.21
CA LYS A 6 6.26 -0.65 -14.68
C LYS A 6 5.27 -0.24 -13.59
N THR A 7 5.67 0.66 -12.70
CA THR A 7 4.87 1.14 -11.56
C THR A 7 3.67 1.98 -12.01
N ARG A 8 3.90 3.08 -12.75
CA ARG A 8 3.41 3.14 -14.13
C ARG A 8 2.09 2.46 -14.49
N LYS A 9 2.29 1.51 -15.39
CA LYS A 9 1.31 0.58 -15.94
C LYS A 9 0.54 -0.18 -14.85
N PHE A 10 1.20 -0.56 -13.75
CA PHE A 10 0.54 -1.23 -12.63
C PHE A 10 -0.55 -0.35 -11.99
N LEU A 11 -0.24 0.92 -11.71
CA LEU A 11 -1.19 1.88 -11.13
C LEU A 11 -2.31 2.22 -12.10
N GLU A 12 -2.02 2.38 -13.39
CA GLU A 12 -3.03 2.60 -14.43
C GLU A 12 -3.98 1.39 -14.55
N ASN A 13 -3.44 0.16 -14.50
CA ASN A 13 -4.27 -1.05 -14.50
C ASN A 13 -5.14 -1.14 -13.25
N ARG A 14 -4.57 -0.89 -12.06
CA ARG A 14 -5.31 -0.90 -10.79
C ARG A 14 -6.42 0.16 -10.79
N ARG A 15 -6.15 1.35 -11.32
CA ARG A 15 -7.15 2.40 -11.51
C ARG A 15 -8.32 1.91 -12.37
N SER A 16 -8.04 1.30 -13.52
CA SER A 16 -9.08 0.79 -14.42
C SER A 16 -9.94 -0.29 -13.76
N ILE A 17 -9.33 -1.18 -12.98
CA ILE A 17 -10.04 -2.22 -12.23
C ILE A 17 -10.96 -1.59 -11.17
N LEU A 18 -10.46 -0.63 -10.39
CA LEU A 18 -11.25 0.08 -9.37
C LEU A 18 -12.41 0.85 -10.00
N GLU A 19 -12.19 1.55 -11.11
CA GLU A 19 -13.26 2.27 -11.83
C GLU A 19 -14.36 1.32 -12.32
N LYS A 20 -13.99 0.14 -12.84
CA LYS A 20 -14.96 -0.90 -13.23
C LYS A 20 -15.72 -1.47 -12.02
N GLN A 21 -15.04 -1.69 -10.91
CA GLN A 21 -15.65 -2.20 -9.68
C GLN A 21 -16.63 -1.19 -9.08
N ILE A 22 -16.29 0.10 -9.06
CA ILE A 22 -17.19 1.16 -8.63
C ILE A 22 -18.42 1.19 -9.52
N ALA A 23 -18.25 1.23 -10.85
CA ALA A 23 -19.38 1.26 -11.78
C ALA A 23 -20.33 0.07 -11.58
N ARG A 24 -19.77 -1.15 -11.44
CA ARG A 24 -20.55 -2.36 -11.17
C ARG A 24 -21.28 -2.30 -9.82
N THR A 25 -20.61 -1.85 -8.77
CA THR A 25 -21.20 -1.79 -7.42
C THR A 25 -22.28 -0.71 -7.35
N THR A 26 -22.08 0.43 -8.01
CA THR A 26 -23.10 1.48 -8.14
C THR A 26 -24.33 1.00 -8.88
N GLN A 27 -24.16 0.21 -9.94
CA GLN A 27 -25.29 -0.40 -10.65
C GLN A 27 -26.08 -1.35 -9.74
N ILE A 28 -25.40 -2.22 -9.00
CA ILE A 28 -26.03 -3.15 -8.04
C ILE A 28 -26.74 -2.36 -6.92
N HIS A 29 -26.12 -1.31 -6.39
CA HIS A 29 -26.71 -0.44 -5.38
C HIS A 29 -28.01 0.22 -5.87
N GLN A 30 -28.05 0.68 -7.12
CA GLN A 30 -29.25 1.27 -7.72
C GLN A 30 -30.36 0.24 -7.96
N GLN A 31 -30.00 -1.00 -8.24
CA GLN A 31 -30.93 -2.12 -8.43
C GLN A 31 -31.35 -2.78 -7.10
N SER A 32 -30.70 -2.43 -5.99
CA SER A 32 -31.00 -3.01 -4.67
C SER A 32 -32.31 -2.43 -4.12
N PRO A 33 -33.21 -3.27 -3.60
CA PRO A 33 -34.50 -2.84 -3.08
C PRO A 33 -34.34 -1.78 -2.00
N SER A 34 -35.28 -0.85 -1.96
CA SER A 34 -35.28 0.17 -0.92
C SER A 34 -35.60 -0.46 0.43
N ARG A 35 -35.11 0.16 1.51
CA ARG A 35 -35.34 -0.30 2.90
C ARG A 35 -36.84 -0.40 3.27
N MET A 36 -37.71 0.22 2.46
CA MET A 36 -39.16 0.18 2.60
C MET A 36 -39.80 -1.04 1.92
N GLU A 37 -39.16 -1.61 0.89
CA GLU A 37 -39.58 -2.82 0.17
C GLU A 37 -39.04 -4.10 0.82
N ALA A 38 -37.91 -4.01 1.51
CA ALA A 38 -37.26 -5.15 2.14
C ALA A 38 -37.10 -4.92 3.65
N ARG A 39 -38.05 -5.45 4.44
CA ARG A 39 -38.10 -5.31 5.92
C ARG A 39 -36.84 -5.80 6.65
N TYR A 40 -35.92 -6.50 5.97
CA TYR A 40 -34.72 -7.12 6.56
C TYR A 40 -33.45 -7.00 5.70
N ASP A 41 -33.43 -6.20 4.62
CA ASP A 41 -32.31 -6.21 3.69
C ASP A 41 -31.34 -5.02 3.90
N SER A 42 -30.15 -5.31 4.44
CA SER A 42 -29.05 -4.36 4.64
C SER A 42 -28.18 -4.17 3.39
N SER A 43 -28.43 -4.92 2.32
CA SER A 43 -27.56 -4.98 1.12
C SER A 43 -27.27 -3.59 0.53
N ARG A 44 -28.26 -2.69 0.52
CA ARG A 44 -28.08 -1.34 -0.01
C ARG A 44 -27.07 -0.51 0.79
N ALA A 45 -27.10 -0.61 2.12
CA ALA A 45 -26.13 0.07 2.97
C ALA A 45 -24.72 -0.53 2.82
N GLU A 46 -24.62 -1.85 2.72
CA GLU A 46 -23.36 -2.57 2.50
C GLU A 46 -22.70 -2.18 1.17
N TYR A 47 -23.47 -2.10 0.08
CA TYR A 47 -22.96 -1.61 -1.20
C TYR A 47 -22.54 -0.16 -1.15
N GLN A 48 -23.24 0.70 -0.41
CA GLN A 48 -22.83 2.09 -0.22
C GLN A 48 -21.47 2.18 0.50
N TYR A 49 -21.25 1.40 1.57
CA TYR A 49 -19.95 1.34 2.25
C TYR A 49 -18.84 0.83 1.32
N LEU A 50 -19.14 -0.20 0.52
CA LEU A 50 -18.20 -0.75 -0.45
C LEU A 50 -17.80 0.28 -1.51
N ILE A 51 -18.76 1.04 -2.05
CA ILE A 51 -18.50 2.13 -3.01
C ILE A 51 -17.55 3.16 -2.39
N THR A 52 -17.86 3.64 -1.17
CA THR A 52 -17.01 4.64 -0.49
C THR A 52 -15.60 4.11 -0.24
N SER A 53 -15.46 2.83 0.13
CA SER A 53 -14.15 2.20 0.30
C SER A 53 -13.37 2.16 -1.03
N LEU A 54 -14.00 1.74 -2.13
CA LEU A 54 -13.37 1.68 -3.45
C LEU A 54 -12.98 3.08 -3.97
N GLU A 55 -13.82 4.09 -3.73
CA GLU A 55 -13.52 5.48 -4.08
C GLU A 55 -12.31 6.03 -3.29
N SER A 56 -12.21 5.69 -2.01
CA SER A 56 -11.07 6.07 -1.18
C SER A 56 -9.77 5.46 -1.72
N GLU A 57 -9.81 4.20 -2.15
CA GLU A 57 -8.67 3.52 -2.76
C GLU A 57 -8.30 4.15 -4.12
N LEU A 58 -9.31 4.46 -4.94
CA LEU A 58 -9.12 5.13 -6.23
C LEU A 58 -8.46 6.51 -6.05
N LYS A 59 -8.84 7.25 -5.01
CA LYS A 59 -8.23 8.54 -4.65
C LYS A 59 -6.74 8.38 -4.34
N ILE A 60 -6.37 7.35 -3.57
CA ILE A 60 -4.97 7.03 -3.27
C ILE A 60 -4.19 6.72 -4.56
N VAL A 61 -4.74 5.86 -5.43
CA VAL A 61 -4.09 5.50 -6.71
C VAL A 61 -3.91 6.72 -7.62
N ARG A 62 -4.91 7.60 -7.69
CA ARG A 62 -4.82 8.87 -8.45
C ARG A 62 -3.71 9.77 -7.89
N GLN A 63 -3.61 9.90 -6.57
CA GLN A 63 -2.56 10.68 -5.92
C GLN A 63 -1.16 10.09 -6.17
N GLN A 64 -1.03 8.77 -6.15
CA GLN A 64 0.21 8.07 -6.51
C GLN A 64 0.60 8.37 -7.96
N LEU A 65 -0.33 8.29 -8.92
CA LEU A 65 -0.06 8.63 -10.33
C LEU A 65 0.41 10.08 -10.51
N ILE A 66 -0.19 11.03 -9.78
CA ILE A 66 0.23 12.45 -9.80
C ILE A 66 1.65 12.58 -9.21
N THR A 67 1.92 11.93 -8.08
CA THR A 67 3.22 11.98 -7.42
C THR A 67 4.32 11.36 -8.28
N LEU A 68 4.02 10.29 -9.02
CA LEU A 68 4.95 9.64 -9.94
C LEU A 68 5.37 10.56 -11.10
N LYS A 69 4.47 11.44 -11.55
CA LYS A 69 4.77 12.47 -12.54
C LYS A 69 5.65 13.59 -11.95
N LYS A 70 5.40 13.99 -10.70
CA LYS A 70 6.09 15.12 -10.04
C LYS A 70 7.47 14.77 -9.48
N LYS A 71 7.62 13.66 -8.74
CA LYS A 71 8.88 13.27 -8.04
C LYS A 71 9.82 12.47 -8.94
N GLY A 72 10.04 12.98 -10.14
CA GLY A 72 10.49 12.20 -11.27
C GLY A 72 11.97 11.82 -11.32
N GLU A 73 12.82 12.39 -10.47
CA GLU A 73 14.27 12.49 -10.75
C GLU A 73 15.19 11.72 -9.78
N ASP A 74 14.71 11.29 -8.62
CA ASP A 74 15.54 10.51 -7.69
C ASP A 74 15.73 9.08 -8.19
N GLN A 75 16.72 8.90 -9.08
CA GLN A 75 17.09 7.61 -9.66
C GLN A 75 17.48 6.57 -8.59
N SER A 76 17.98 7.03 -7.43
CA SER A 76 18.38 6.19 -6.30
C SER A 76 17.23 5.38 -5.70
N LEU A 77 16.00 5.89 -5.78
CA LEU A 77 14.81 5.19 -5.28
C LEU A 77 14.43 4.05 -6.24
N TRP A 78 14.45 4.28 -7.55
CA TRP A 78 13.96 3.33 -8.56
C TRP A 78 14.92 2.18 -8.92
N GLN A 79 15.91 1.90 -8.07
CA GLN A 79 16.85 0.79 -8.25
C GLN A 79 16.47 -0.43 -7.40
N PRO A 80 16.33 -1.62 -8.02
CA PRO A 80 16.03 -2.84 -7.28
C PRO A 80 17.25 -3.25 -6.43
N LYS A 81 17.01 -3.48 -5.14
CA LYS A 81 17.99 -3.99 -4.18
C LYS A 81 17.61 -5.40 -3.75
N ARG A 82 18.60 -6.19 -3.31
CA ARG A 82 18.38 -7.47 -2.66
C ARG A 82 18.54 -7.26 -1.15
N ALA A 83 17.58 -7.76 -0.37
CA ALA A 83 17.66 -7.76 1.09
C ALA A 83 17.39 -9.16 1.63
N LEU A 84 17.93 -9.46 2.81
CA LEU A 84 17.70 -10.71 3.52
C LEU A 84 16.65 -10.46 4.61
N ILE A 85 15.42 -10.89 4.38
CA ILE A 85 14.34 -10.76 5.36
C ILE A 85 14.04 -12.15 5.90
N ASN A 86 14.18 -12.35 7.21
CA ASN A 86 13.93 -13.65 7.87
C ASN A 86 14.66 -14.82 7.18
N ASN A 87 15.96 -14.65 6.89
CA ASN A 87 16.80 -15.64 6.21
C ASN A 87 16.35 -16.02 4.78
N LYS A 88 15.47 -15.22 4.15
CA LYS A 88 15.07 -15.36 2.75
C LYS A 88 15.50 -14.14 1.94
N PHE A 89 16.06 -14.38 0.76
CA PHE A 89 16.39 -13.30 -0.17
C PHE A 89 15.12 -12.74 -0.80
N CYS A 90 14.87 -11.46 -0.58
CA CYS A 90 13.78 -10.73 -1.19
C CYS A 90 14.33 -9.64 -2.11
N ARG A 91 13.72 -9.51 -3.30
CA ARG A 91 13.97 -8.37 -4.19
C ARG A 91 13.05 -7.23 -3.77
N ILE A 92 13.64 -6.08 -3.51
CA ILE A 92 12.95 -4.91 -2.98
C ILE A 92 13.24 -3.73 -3.88
N LEU A 93 12.24 -2.90 -4.13
CA LEU A 93 12.41 -1.61 -4.79
C LEU A 93 12.05 -0.52 -3.78
N LEU A 94 12.98 0.40 -3.54
CA LEU A 94 12.66 1.58 -2.75
C LEU A 94 11.75 2.48 -3.58
N VAL A 95 10.74 3.04 -2.95
CA VAL A 95 9.82 3.95 -3.62
C VAL A 95 9.54 5.12 -2.68
N PRO A 96 9.10 6.26 -3.21
CA PRO A 96 8.61 7.33 -2.37
C PRO A 96 7.48 6.84 -1.45
N ASP A 97 7.32 7.55 -0.36
CA ASP A 97 6.18 7.42 0.54
C ASP A 97 4.83 7.35 -0.20
N GLY A 98 3.95 6.49 0.29
CA GLY A 98 2.65 6.19 -0.31
C GLY A 98 2.65 5.13 -1.42
N PHE A 99 3.80 4.67 -1.93
CA PHE A 99 3.86 3.60 -2.96
C PHE A 99 4.25 2.21 -2.42
N GLY A 100 4.56 2.12 -1.12
CA GLY A 100 4.98 0.88 -0.48
C GLY A 100 3.86 -0.16 -0.36
N GLY A 101 4.22 -1.44 -0.32
CA GLY A 101 3.29 -2.56 -0.11
C GLY A 101 3.21 -3.55 -1.29
N PRO A 102 2.78 -3.13 -2.49
CA PRO A 102 2.49 -4.05 -3.58
C PRO A 102 3.76 -4.75 -4.12
N VAL A 103 3.55 -5.92 -4.71
CA VAL A 103 4.60 -6.72 -5.36
C VAL A 103 4.41 -6.64 -6.87
N ILE A 104 5.42 -6.14 -7.58
CA ILE A 104 5.41 -6.01 -9.04
C ILE A 104 6.52 -6.91 -9.59
N ASN A 105 6.15 -7.92 -10.38
CA ASN A 105 7.08 -8.88 -11.00
C ASN A 105 8.04 -9.53 -9.98
N GLY A 106 7.53 -9.92 -8.81
CA GLY A 106 8.31 -10.54 -7.74
C GLY A 106 9.22 -9.56 -6.96
N VAL A 107 9.11 -8.26 -7.20
CA VAL A 107 9.82 -7.22 -6.46
C VAL A 107 8.85 -6.48 -5.56
N ARG A 108 9.13 -6.44 -4.26
CA ARG A 108 8.29 -5.76 -3.28
C ARG A 108 8.62 -4.27 -3.26
N LEU A 109 7.60 -3.42 -3.39
CA LEU A 109 7.75 -1.98 -3.23
C LEU A 109 7.81 -1.64 -1.74
N VAL A 110 8.83 -0.90 -1.32
CA VAL A 110 9.03 -0.49 0.07
C VAL A 110 9.26 1.01 0.09
N SER A 111 8.47 1.73 0.90
CA SER A 111 8.67 3.17 1.04
C SER A 111 10.02 3.46 1.70
N ASP A 112 10.72 4.46 1.18
CA ASP A 112 11.91 5.09 1.76
C ASP A 112 11.75 5.47 3.24
N LYS A 113 10.56 5.94 3.64
CA LYS A 113 10.24 6.32 5.03
C LYS A 113 9.81 5.17 5.93
N SER A 114 9.55 3.99 5.37
CA SER A 114 9.19 2.84 6.19
C SER A 114 10.38 2.39 7.05
N PRO A 115 10.18 1.77 8.23
CA PRO A 115 11.28 1.24 9.05
C PRO A 115 12.22 0.32 8.25
N VAL A 116 11.66 -0.47 7.34
CA VAL A 116 12.41 -1.34 6.43
C VAL A 116 13.22 -0.51 5.43
N GLY A 117 12.61 0.51 4.80
CA GLY A 117 13.28 1.40 3.86
C GLY A 117 14.43 2.16 4.49
N LEU A 118 14.23 2.72 5.69
CA LEU A 118 15.27 3.39 6.46
C LEU A 118 16.44 2.47 6.81
N THR A 119 16.15 1.22 7.17
CA THR A 119 17.20 0.21 7.44
C THR A 119 18.01 -0.10 6.18
N ILE A 120 17.36 -0.14 5.01
CA ILE A 120 18.00 -0.37 3.70
C ILE A 120 18.81 0.85 3.23
N LEU A 121 18.40 2.06 3.59
CA LEU A 121 19.12 3.29 3.27
C LEU A 121 20.35 3.52 4.16
N LYS A 122 20.25 3.19 5.45
CA LYS A 122 21.35 3.35 6.42
C LYS A 122 22.46 2.31 6.28
N LYS A 123 22.16 1.12 5.76
CA LYS A 123 23.17 0.09 5.50
C LYS A 123 23.71 0.22 4.07
N SER A 124 25.03 0.32 3.94
CA SER A 124 25.77 0.21 2.68
C SER A 124 25.42 -1.10 1.94
N PRO A 125 25.63 -1.17 0.61
CA PRO A 125 25.11 -2.24 -0.25
C PRO A 125 25.78 -3.59 0.06
N GLY A 126 25.25 -4.29 1.04
CA GLY A 126 25.76 -5.56 1.52
C GLY A 126 24.88 -6.10 2.63
N LEU A 127 23.81 -6.81 2.26
CA LEU A 127 23.01 -7.65 3.16
C LEU A 127 22.33 -6.93 4.35
N VAL A 128 21.14 -6.38 4.10
CA VAL A 128 20.24 -5.94 5.18
C VAL A 128 19.54 -7.18 5.74
N GLN A 129 19.94 -7.61 6.93
CA GLN A 129 19.14 -8.51 7.78
C GLN A 129 18.06 -7.67 8.48
N VAL A 130 16.80 -7.93 8.16
CA VAL A 130 15.66 -7.43 8.94
C VAL A 130 15.17 -8.57 9.83
N THR A 131 15.58 -8.56 11.10
CA THR A 131 15.01 -9.42 12.14
C THR A 131 13.84 -8.69 12.78
N LYS A 132 12.71 -9.39 12.96
CA LYS A 132 11.57 -8.89 13.73
C LYS A 132 12.03 -8.64 15.18
N THR A 133 12.34 -7.40 15.53
CA THR A 133 12.46 -7.02 16.95
C THR A 133 11.06 -6.75 17.47
N SER A 134 10.43 -7.79 18.04
CA SER A 134 9.35 -7.62 19.00
C SER A 134 9.95 -7.02 20.28
N THR A 135 10.12 -5.71 20.34
CA THR A 135 10.34 -5.03 21.61
C THR A 135 8.99 -4.89 22.30
N LEU A 136 8.57 -5.96 22.97
CA LEU A 136 7.82 -5.81 24.21
C LEU A 136 8.76 -5.09 25.17
N SER A 137 8.44 -3.84 25.49
CA SER A 137 9.15 -3.06 26.52
C SER A 137 8.49 -3.36 27.87
N PRO A 138 9.18 -3.95 28.86
CA PRO A 138 8.75 -3.94 30.24
C PRO A 138 9.64 -2.95 31.01
N ALA A 139 9.15 -1.75 31.26
CA ALA A 139 9.76 -0.81 32.21
C ALA A 139 8.73 0.27 32.55
N ALA A 140 8.50 0.71 33.77
CA ALA A 140 8.86 0.25 35.10
C ALA A 140 7.89 1.05 36.00
N LEU A 141 7.06 0.37 36.79
CA LEU A 141 6.16 1.05 37.73
C LEU A 141 7.00 1.44 38.96
N ASN A 142 7.52 2.67 38.97
CA ASN A 142 8.14 3.25 40.15
C ASN A 142 7.02 3.63 41.14
N THR A 143 6.84 2.83 42.18
CA THR A 143 6.12 3.22 43.39
C THR A 143 7.05 4.05 44.29
N PRO A 144 6.65 5.24 44.75
CA PRO A 144 7.42 5.95 45.77
C PRO A 144 7.15 5.34 47.16
N SER A 145 8.24 5.11 47.89
CA SER A 145 8.26 4.75 49.31
C SER A 145 8.34 6.01 50.17
N ASN A 146 7.22 6.32 50.85
CA ASN A 146 7.05 6.82 52.23
C ASN A 146 5.76 7.62 52.35
#